data_AF-A0A7V0ZAI5-F1
#
_entry.id   AF-A0A7V0ZAI5-F1
#
_cell.length_a   1.000
_cell.length_b   1.000
_cell.length_c   1.000
_cell.angle_alpha   90.00
_cell.angle_beta   90.00
_cell.angle_gamma   90.00
#
_symmetry.space_group_name_H-M   'P 1'
#
loop_
_entity.id
_entity.type
_entity.pdbx_description
1 polymer ?
#
loop_
_entity_poly.entity_id
_entity_poly.type
_entity_poly.pdbx_seq_one_letter_code
_entity_poly.pdbx_strand_id
1 'polypeptide(L)'
;MDQYIVAPVLQRLKAEDPDWRILILPDHPTPCRLRTHTSAPVPFAIAGKGMEAVTSGPFCETTAEQSDLHVQKGSNLMEYFLTVR
;
A
#
# COMPACT_ATOMS: atom_id res chain seq x y z
N MET A 1 -7.47 -9.64 -8.18
CA MET A 1 -7.21 -8.19 -8.17
C MET A 1 -5.82 -7.88 -8.69
N ASP A 2 -4.78 -8.56 -8.19
CA ASP A 2 -3.38 -8.33 -8.58
C ASP A 2 -3.14 -8.34 -10.11
N GLN A 3 -3.35 -9.48 -10.78
CA GLN A 3 -3.16 -9.60 -12.24
C GLN A 3 -4.09 -8.72 -13.09
N TYR A 4 -5.25 -8.32 -12.55
CA TYR A 4 -6.28 -7.63 -13.33
C TYR A 4 -6.26 -6.11 -13.15
N ILE A 5 -5.67 -5.61 -12.07
CA ILE A 5 -5.67 -4.17 -11.73
C ILE A 5 -4.24 -3.71 -11.47
N VAL A 6 -3.56 -4.30 -10.49
CA VAL A 6 -2.22 -3.84 -10.06
C VAL A 6 -1.20 -4.03 -11.18
N ALA A 7 -1.14 -5.23 -11.77
CA ALA A 7 -0.21 -5.53 -12.85
C ALA A 7 -0.37 -4.61 -14.08
N PRO A 8 -1.56 -4.45 -14.69
CA PRO A 8 -1.69 -3.58 -15.86
C PRO A 8 -1.45 -2.09 -15.55
N VAL A 9 -1.87 -1.59 -14.37
CA VAL A 9 -1.58 -0.20 -13.97
C VAL A 9 -0.09 0.01 -13.80
N LEU A 10 0.60 -0.90 -13.09
CA LEU A 10 2.04 -0.81 -12.87
C LEU A 10 2.83 -0.91 -14.19
N GLN A 11 2.41 -1.79 -15.11
CA GLN A 11 3.01 -1.89 -16.44
C GLN A 11 2.87 -0.58 -17.22
N ARG A 12 1.69 0.04 -17.18
CA ARG A 12 1.47 1.32 -17.87
C ARG A 12 2.32 2.44 -17.28
N LEU A 13 2.33 2.57 -15.94
CA LEU A 13 3.15 3.57 -15.24
C LEU A 13 4.62 3.45 -15.61
N LYS A 14 5.17 2.23 -15.60
CA LYS A 14 6.57 1.96 -15.97
C LYS A 14 6.88 2.24 -17.45
N ALA A 15 5.88 2.17 -18.33
CA ALA A 15 6.08 2.37 -19.77
C ALA A 15 5.97 3.84 -20.19
N GLU A 16 5.22 4.67 -19.46
CA GLU A 16 5.01 6.09 -19.82
C GLU A 16 6.05 7.04 -19.23
N ASP A 17 6.38 6.89 -17.95
CA ASP A 17 7.22 7.84 -17.23
C ASP A 17 8.10 7.09 -16.20
N PRO A 18 9.44 7.27 -16.17
CA PRO A 18 10.26 6.74 -15.10
C PRO A 18 9.93 7.29 -13.70
N ASP A 19 9.30 8.47 -13.63
CA ASP A 19 8.96 9.19 -12.40
C ASP A 19 7.56 8.86 -11.86
N TRP A 20 7.22 7.57 -11.79
CA TRP A 20 5.95 7.11 -11.26
C TRP A 20 5.98 6.84 -9.75
N ARG A 21 4.80 6.90 -9.12
CA ARG A 21 4.54 6.32 -7.80
C ARG A 21 3.17 5.63 -7.81
N ILE A 22 3.04 4.56 -7.03
CA ILE A 22 1.78 3.86 -6.81
C ILE A 22 1.60 3.62 -5.30
N LEU A 23 0.38 3.83 -4.81
CA LEU A 23 -0.05 3.48 -3.46
C LEU A 23 -1.21 2.49 -3.55
N ILE A 24 -1.12 1.39 -2.81
CA ILE A 24 -2.13 0.31 -2.79
C ILE A 24 -2.50 0.01 -1.34
N LEU A 25 -3.81 -0.02 -1.04
CA LEU A 25 -4.38 -0.41 0.24
C LEU A 25 -5.88 -0.73 0.09
N PRO A 26 -6.46 -1.58 0.96
CA PRO A 26 -7.90 -1.60 1.18
C PRO A 26 -8.34 -0.41 2.05
N ASP A 27 -9.64 -0.13 2.07
CA ASP A 27 -10.24 0.94 2.87
C ASP A 27 -10.40 0.56 4.35
N HIS A 28 -10.84 -0.67 4.63
CA HIS A 28 -10.97 -1.20 5.98
C HIS A 28 -10.94 -2.74 6.02
N PRO A 29 -10.54 -3.36 7.14
CA PRO A 29 -10.59 -4.81 7.28
C PRO A 29 -12.03 -5.32 7.45
N THR A 30 -12.37 -6.38 6.73
CA THR A 30 -13.65 -7.09 6.85
C THR A 30 -13.41 -8.58 7.07
N PRO A 31 -13.01 -9.02 8.29
CA PRO A 31 -12.64 -10.42 8.53
C PRO A 31 -13.81 -11.36 8.26
N CYS A 32 -13.59 -12.43 7.48
CA CYS A 32 -14.65 -13.36 7.08
C CYS A 32 -15.41 -13.98 8.26
N ARG A 33 -14.72 -14.22 9.39
CA ARG A 33 -15.32 -14.75 10.62
C ARG A 33 -16.34 -13.78 11.24
N LEU A 34 -16.11 -12.48 11.11
CA LEU A 34 -16.94 -11.43 11.71
C LEU A 34 -18.00 -10.91 10.75
N ARG A 35 -17.77 -11.01 9.43
CA ARG A 35 -18.70 -10.53 8.37
C ARG A 35 -19.12 -9.07 8.53
N THR A 36 -18.29 -8.27 9.19
CA THR A 36 -18.48 -6.84 9.39
C THR A 36 -17.12 -6.15 9.34
N HIS A 37 -17.12 -4.86 9.05
CA HIS A 37 -15.92 -4.04 9.13
C HIS A 37 -15.41 -3.98 10.57
N THR A 38 -14.10 -3.80 10.72
CA THR A 38 -13.43 -3.62 12.02
C THR A 38 -12.50 -2.42 11.98
N SER A 39 -12.03 -1.98 13.15
CA SER A 39 -11.07 -0.87 13.28
C SER A 39 -9.61 -1.34 13.29
N ALA A 40 -9.33 -2.60 12.94
CA ALA A 40 -7.95 -3.07 12.84
C ALA A 40 -7.23 -2.32 11.71
N PRO A 41 -5.90 -2.15 11.79
CA PRO A 41 -5.13 -1.53 10.72
C PRO A 41 -5.18 -2.38 9.44
N VAL A 42 -4.91 -1.74 8.31
CA VAL A 42 -4.78 -2.38 6.99
C VAL A 42 -3.34 -2.26 6.47
N PRO A 43 -2.83 -3.24 5.73
CA PRO A 43 -1.54 -3.11 5.07
C PRO A 43 -1.64 -2.11 3.91
N PHE A 44 -0.56 -1.37 3.67
CA PHE A 44 -0.41 -0.56 2.46
C PHE A 44 0.98 -0.75 1.85
N ALA A 45 1.10 -0.50 0.55
CA ALA A 45 2.37 -0.55 -0.16
C ALA A 45 2.51 0.71 -1.02
N ILE A 46 3.71 1.30 -0.98
CA ILE A 46 4.10 2.40 -1.86
C ILE A 46 5.33 1.94 -2.65
N ALA A 47 5.30 2.16 -3.96
CA ALA A 47 6.44 1.89 -4.83
C ALA A 47 6.62 3.02 -5.85
N GLY A 48 7.84 3.22 -6.32
CA GLY A 48 8.17 4.20 -7.34
C GLY A 48 9.30 5.15 -6.93
N LYS A 49 9.35 6.31 -7.57
CA LYS A 49 10.42 7.30 -7.42
C LYS A 49 10.62 7.75 -5.97
N GLY A 50 11.84 7.66 -5.46
CA GLY A 50 12.20 8.13 -4.12
C GLY A 50 11.68 7.25 -2.99
N MET A 51 11.20 6.04 -3.29
CA MET A 51 10.68 5.11 -2.28
C MET A 51 11.75 4.06 -1.94
N GLU A 52 12.03 3.90 -0.65
CA GLU A 52 12.88 2.83 -0.14
C GLU A 52 12.04 1.73 0.50
N ALA A 53 12.51 0.49 0.40
CA ALA A 53 11.82 -0.65 1.01
C ALA A 53 12.03 -0.64 2.53
N VAL A 54 10.94 -0.53 3.28
CA VAL A 54 10.93 -0.57 4.75
C VAL A 54 10.80 -2.00 5.32
N THR A 55 10.44 -2.95 4.46
CA THR A 55 10.33 -4.37 4.81
C THR A 55 10.50 -5.21 3.54
N SER A 56 10.80 -6.49 3.71
CA SER A 56 10.88 -7.48 2.63
C SER A 56 9.86 -8.58 2.85
N GLY A 57 9.16 -8.99 1.79
CA GLY A 57 8.19 -10.07 1.87
C GLY A 57 6.94 -9.81 1.04
N PRO A 58 5.95 -10.70 1.14
CA PRO A 58 4.68 -10.52 0.45
C PRO A 58 3.87 -9.38 1.07
N PHE A 59 3.00 -8.77 0.25
CA PHE A 59 2.01 -7.81 0.72
C PHE A 59 0.89 -8.52 1.50
N CYS A 60 0.97 -8.49 2.83
CA CYS A 60 -0.04 -9.02 3.76
C CYS A 60 0.06 -8.34 5.13
N GLU A 61 -0.94 -8.59 5.98
CA GLU A 61 -1.06 -8.02 7.32
C GLU A 61 0.16 -8.33 8.20
N THR A 62 0.69 -9.56 8.14
CA THR A 62 1.83 -9.98 8.95
C THR A 62 3.11 -9.25 8.57
N THR A 63 3.42 -9.13 7.27
CA THR A 63 4.61 -8.41 6.81
C THR A 63 4.53 -6.91 7.13
N ALA A 64 3.34 -6.31 7.01
CA ALA A 64 3.12 -4.90 7.31
C ALA A 64 3.30 -4.60 8.80
N GLU A 65 2.77 -5.45 9.68
CA GLU A 65 2.90 -5.30 11.14
C GLU A 65 4.38 -5.29 11.59
N GLN A 66 5.22 -6.07 10.90
CA GLN A 66 6.66 -6.18 11.18
C GLN A 66 7.51 -5.05 10.58
N SER A 67 6.92 -4.17 9.77
CA SER A 67 7.66 -3.06 9.16
C SER A 67 7.86 -1.90 10.14
N ASP A 68 8.84 -1.03 9.88
CA ASP A 68 9.09 0.16 10.70
C ASP A 68 8.16 1.35 10.37
N LEU A 69 7.20 1.17 9.46
CA LEU A 69 6.34 2.25 8.97
C LEU A 69 4.87 2.02 9.35
N HIS A 70 4.40 2.74 10.37
CA HIS A 70 3.00 2.75 10.79
C HIS A 70 2.40 4.15 10.68
N VAL A 71 1.24 4.24 10.01
CA VAL A 71 0.49 5.49 9.87
C VAL A 71 -0.74 5.43 10.78
N GLN A 72 -0.70 6.14 11.91
CA GLN A 72 -1.77 6.06 12.93
C GLN A 72 -3.11 6.62 12.44
N LYS A 73 -3.08 7.68 11.61
CA LYS A 73 -4.28 8.30 11.03
C LYS A 73 -4.27 8.12 9.52
N GLY A 74 -5.26 7.41 8.98
CA GLY A 74 -5.37 7.17 7.54
C GLY A 74 -5.35 8.44 6.68
N SER A 75 -5.89 9.55 7.19
CA SER A 75 -5.84 10.87 6.51
C SER A 75 -4.41 11.35 6.22
N ASN A 76 -3.43 10.94 7.03
CA ASN A 76 -2.04 11.35 6.88
C ASN A 76 -1.31 10.56 5.78
N LEU A 77 -1.89 9.45 5.30
CA LEU A 77 -1.24 8.59 4.31
C LEU A 77 -1.06 9.29 2.96
N MET A 78 -2.05 10.10 2.55
CA MET A 78 -1.95 10.86 1.30
C MET A 78 -0.86 11.92 1.37
N GLU A 79 -0.78 12.65 2.48
CA GLU A 79 0.29 13.62 2.71
C GLU A 79 1.66 12.94 2.69
N TYR A 80 1.81 11.80 3.38
CA TYR A 80 3.02 10.99 3.34
C TYR A 80 3.39 10.60 1.90
N PHE A 81 2.45 10.04 1.14
CA PHE A 81 2.67 9.59 -0.25
C PHE A 81 3.16 10.71 -1.18
N LEU A 82 2.64 11.93 -1.02
CA LEU A 82 2.98 13.08 -1.86
C LEU A 82 4.29 13.77 -1.45
N THR A 83 4.65 13.71 -0.16
CA THR A 83 5.75 14.51 0.40
C THR A 83 7.01 13.73 0.68
N VAL A 84 6.92 12.41 0.91
CA VAL A 84 8.10 11.56 1.13
C VAL A 84 8.99 11.61 -0.11
N ARG A 85 10.28 11.91 0.06
CA ARG A 85 11.25 12.13 -1.01
C ARG A 85 12.30 11.05 -1.04
#